data_AF-A0A2V8T1C6-F1
#
_entry.id   AF-A0A2V8T1C6-F1
#
_cell.length_a   1.000
_cell.length_b   1.000
_cell.length_c   1.000
_cell.angle_alpha   90.00
_cell.angle_beta   90.00
_cell.angle_gamma   90.00
#
_symmetry.space_group_name_H-M   'P 1'
#
loop_
_entity.id
_entity.type
_entity.pdbx_description
1 polymer ?
#
loop_
_entity_poly.entity_id
_entity_poly.type
_entity_poly.pdbx_seq_one_letter_code
_entity_poly.pdbx_strand_id
1 'polypeptide(L)'
;MLNPSSKIMTFVLAFPLVLTFLAKDCARQNSDGNKNIDGNNRPSEASSKMDGAQIGTWGGEHISLEVTARGGQVEYDCAHGTIDQKIVPDARGRFDLRGTHVREHGGPVRRDETPDSHPARFTGEIKDNTMTLTVTQSDTKETVGTFTLVYGQQPHLMKCR
;
A
#
# COMPACT_ATOMS: atom_id res chain seq x y z
N MET A 1 0.28 51.11 42.09
CA MET A 1 -1.18 51.01 41.85
C MET A 1 -1.62 49.59 42.14
N LEU A 2 -2.37 49.43 43.23
CA LEU A 2 -3.48 48.49 43.48
C LEU A 2 -3.38 46.99 43.08
N ASN A 3 -3.24 46.17 44.13
CA ASN A 3 -3.98 44.91 44.39
C ASN A 3 -5.53 45.17 44.40
N PRO A 4 -6.48 44.19 44.52
CA PRO A 4 -6.33 42.79 44.94
C PRO A 4 -7.27 41.72 44.28
N SER A 5 -6.94 40.46 44.61
CA SER A 5 -7.80 39.28 44.81
C SER A 5 -9.24 39.51 45.30
N SER A 6 -10.22 38.72 44.83
CA SER A 6 -11.46 38.43 45.58
C SER A 6 -12.36 37.30 44.99
N LYS A 7 -12.45 36.19 45.75
CA LYS A 7 -13.64 35.38 46.15
C LYS A 7 -14.40 34.56 45.08
N ILE A 8 -14.38 33.22 45.15
CA ILE A 8 -15.28 32.33 45.92
C ILE A 8 -16.77 32.72 45.77
N MET A 9 -17.53 31.92 45.00
CA MET A 9 -18.98 31.81 45.20
C MET A 9 -19.45 30.38 44.98
N THR A 10 -19.60 29.69 46.11
CA THR A 10 -20.34 28.45 46.31
C THR A 10 -21.80 28.63 45.85
N PHE A 11 -22.33 27.70 45.05
CA PHE A 11 -23.78 27.55 44.90
C PHE A 11 -24.16 26.08 45.10
N VAL A 12 -24.51 25.77 46.35
CA VAL A 12 -25.29 24.60 46.72
C VAL A 12 -26.73 24.91 46.37
N LEU A 13 -27.33 24.16 45.45
CA LEU A 13 -28.79 24.04 45.36
C LEU A 13 -29.15 22.59 45.16
N ALA A 14 -29.46 21.94 46.27
CA ALA A 14 -30.27 20.74 46.32
C ALA A 14 -31.68 21.09 45.83
N PHE A 15 -32.15 20.41 44.79
CA PHE A 15 -33.55 20.38 44.41
C PHE A 15 -34.01 18.93 44.35
N PRO A 16 -34.69 18.42 45.39
CA PRO A 16 -35.37 17.15 45.32
C PRO A 16 -36.70 17.39 44.60
N LEU A 17 -36.96 16.67 43.51
CA LEU A 17 -38.31 16.51 43.00
C LEU A 17 -38.57 15.02 42.75
N VAL A 18 -39.14 14.38 43.75
CA VAL A 18 -39.84 13.11 43.62
C VAL A 18 -41.12 13.40 42.83
N LEU A 19 -41.30 12.77 41.67
CA LEU A 19 -42.62 12.59 41.08
C LEU A 19 -42.74 11.18 40.50
N THR A 20 -43.35 10.33 41.30
CA THR A 20 -43.92 9.05 40.88
C THR A 20 -45.10 9.30 39.95
N PHE A 21 -45.12 8.72 38.74
CA PHE A 21 -46.38 8.44 38.04
C PHE A 21 -46.36 7.04 37.43
N LEU A 22 -47.40 6.30 37.82
CA LEU A 22 -47.74 4.96 37.40
C LEU A 22 -48.30 4.92 35.96
N ALA A 23 -48.05 3.76 35.32
CA ALA A 23 -48.92 2.99 34.44
C ALA A 23 -49.36 3.57 33.08
N LYS A 24 -49.08 2.83 32.00
CA LYS A 24 -50.12 2.13 31.21
C LYS A 24 -49.52 1.28 30.09
N ASP A 25 -49.92 0.01 30.04
CA ASP A 25 -49.76 -0.90 28.91
C ASP A 25 -50.29 -0.31 27.61
N CYS A 26 -49.57 -0.55 26.51
CA CYS A 26 -50.15 -0.71 25.18
C CYS A 26 -49.53 -1.96 24.54
N ALA A 27 -50.30 -3.04 24.51
CA ALA A 27 -50.07 -4.14 23.58
C ALA A 27 -50.71 -3.82 22.20
N ARG A 28 -50.16 -4.45 21.15
CA ARG A 28 -50.65 -4.62 19.76
C ARG A 28 -50.40 -3.48 18.75
N GLN A 29 -49.71 -3.81 17.66
CA GLN A 29 -50.36 -4.25 16.40
C GLN A 29 -49.36 -4.94 15.45
N ASN A 30 -49.94 -5.79 14.61
CA ASN A 30 -49.35 -6.79 13.73
C ASN A 30 -49.07 -6.20 12.34
N SER A 31 -48.28 -6.95 11.56
CA SER A 31 -48.36 -7.12 10.10
C SER A 31 -48.01 -5.99 9.13
N ASP A 32 -47.08 -6.36 8.25
CA ASP A 32 -47.03 -6.12 6.81
C ASP A 32 -46.49 -4.80 6.25
N GLY A 33 -45.28 -4.94 5.70
CA GLY A 33 -44.85 -4.29 4.48
C GLY A 33 -44.19 -2.93 4.68
N ASN A 34 -42.94 -2.82 4.22
CA ASN A 34 -42.53 -1.80 3.24
C ASN A 34 -40.99 -1.77 3.11
N LYS A 35 -40.48 -2.34 2.02
CA LYS A 35 -39.44 -1.78 1.13
C LYS A 35 -38.30 -0.99 1.82
N ASN A 36 -37.22 -1.67 2.19
CA ASN A 36 -35.90 -1.02 2.33
C ASN A 36 -35.06 -1.27 1.08
N ILE A 37 -35.10 -0.30 0.18
CA ILE A 37 -34.00 0.00 -0.72
C ILE A 37 -33.12 0.99 0.06
N ASP A 38 -32.20 0.43 0.84
CA ASP A 38 -31.04 1.14 1.36
C ASP A 38 -29.88 0.59 0.51
N GLY A 39 -29.33 1.34 -0.44
CA GLY A 39 -28.57 2.53 -0.13
C GLY A 39 -27.12 2.10 0.12
N ASN A 40 -26.32 2.08 -0.95
CA ASN A 40 -24.84 2.09 -0.93
C ASN A 40 -24.11 0.81 -0.50
N ASN A 41 -24.10 -0.22 -1.36
CA ASN A 41 -22.90 -1.06 -1.50
C ASN A 41 -21.95 -0.42 -2.52
N ARG A 42 -21.35 0.70 -2.12
CA ARG A 42 -20.07 1.11 -2.69
C ARG A 42 -19.03 0.31 -1.91
N PRO A 43 -18.22 -0.58 -2.54
CA PRO A 43 -16.99 -1.00 -1.92
C PRO A 43 -16.25 0.29 -1.54
N SER A 44 -16.13 0.52 -0.25
CA SER A 44 -15.58 1.73 0.32
C SER A 44 -14.14 1.93 -0.19
N GLU A 45 -13.97 2.87 -1.11
CA GLU A 45 -12.71 3.44 -1.60
C GLU A 45 -11.94 4.22 -0.50
N ALA A 46 -12.01 3.80 0.76
CA ALA A 46 -11.41 4.52 1.89
C ALA A 46 -10.93 3.58 3.00
N SER A 47 -10.33 2.44 2.62
CA SER A 47 -9.50 1.66 3.53
C SER A 47 -8.41 0.87 2.79
N SER A 48 -7.59 1.54 1.99
CA SER A 48 -6.30 1.01 1.53
C SER A 48 -5.27 1.07 2.66
N LYS A 49 -5.52 0.28 3.70
CA LYS A 49 -4.67 0.17 4.87
C LYS A 49 -3.49 -0.75 4.56
N MET A 50 -2.43 -0.21 3.96
CA MET A 50 -1.14 -0.92 3.75
C MET A 50 -1.27 -2.38 3.29
N ASP A 51 -2.18 -2.65 2.36
CA ASP A 51 -2.08 -3.87 1.59
C ASP A 51 -0.83 -3.72 0.72
N GLY A 52 -0.02 -4.78 0.62
CA GLY A 52 1.20 -4.74 -0.18
C GLY A 52 0.89 -4.38 -1.64
N ALA A 53 1.94 -4.10 -2.42
CA ALA A 53 1.78 -3.93 -3.85
C ALA A 53 0.94 -5.07 -4.44
N GLN A 54 0.05 -4.73 -5.38
CA GLN A 54 -0.85 -5.71 -5.95
C GLN A 54 -0.06 -6.86 -6.59
N ILE A 55 -0.43 -8.09 -6.21
CA ILE A 55 0.17 -9.32 -6.72
C ILE A 55 -0.18 -9.48 -8.20
N GLY A 56 0.79 -9.91 -8.99
CA GLY A 56 0.68 -10.09 -10.43
C GLY A 56 1.67 -9.23 -11.19
N THR A 57 1.42 -9.10 -12.49
CA THR A 57 2.33 -8.46 -13.43
C THR A 57 2.21 -6.94 -13.40
N TRP A 58 3.37 -6.28 -13.35
CA TRP A 58 3.56 -4.86 -13.58
C TRP A 58 4.47 -4.70 -14.80
N GLY A 59 3.99 -4.00 -15.81
CA GLY A 59 4.72 -3.82 -17.07
C GLY A 59 5.06 -2.36 -17.33
N GLY A 60 6.20 -2.13 -17.97
CA GLY A 60 6.63 -0.81 -18.43
C GLY A 60 7.55 -0.93 -19.65
N GLU A 61 8.07 0.21 -20.09
CA GLU A 61 9.14 0.24 -21.09
C GLU A 61 10.44 -0.28 -20.45
N HIS A 62 11.08 -1.24 -21.12
CA HIS A 62 12.36 -1.84 -20.72
C HIS A 62 12.35 -2.59 -19.37
N ILE A 63 11.16 -2.89 -18.83
CA ILE A 63 11.01 -3.61 -17.56
C ILE A 63 9.73 -4.45 -17.47
N SER A 64 9.85 -5.59 -16.81
CA SER A 64 8.74 -6.34 -16.23
C SER A 64 9.01 -6.62 -14.77
N LEU A 65 7.98 -6.58 -13.93
CA LEU A 65 8.02 -7.01 -12.55
C LEU A 65 6.83 -7.93 -12.28
N GLU A 66 7.09 -9.17 -11.88
CA GLU A 66 6.07 -10.08 -11.34
C GLU A 66 6.09 -9.99 -9.81
N VAL A 67 5.06 -9.37 -9.23
CA VAL A 67 4.92 -9.20 -7.78
C VAL A 67 4.25 -10.43 -7.18
N THR A 68 4.83 -10.96 -6.11
CA THR A 68 4.31 -12.11 -5.36
C THR A 68 4.04 -11.73 -3.91
N ALA A 69 3.40 -12.63 -3.15
CA ALA A 69 3.19 -12.43 -1.71
C ALA A 69 4.50 -12.33 -0.90
N ARG A 70 5.65 -12.72 -1.46
CA ARG A 70 6.95 -12.79 -0.76
C ARG A 70 8.02 -11.82 -1.29
N GLY A 71 7.79 -11.20 -2.44
CA GLY A 71 8.85 -10.49 -3.17
C GLY A 71 8.45 -10.24 -4.62
N GLY A 72 9.42 -10.20 -5.52
CA GLY A 72 9.15 -10.09 -6.96
C GLY A 72 10.29 -10.58 -7.83
N GLN A 73 9.98 -10.94 -9.07
CA GLN A 73 10.97 -11.21 -10.12
C GLN A 73 10.98 -10.04 -11.10
N VAL A 74 12.15 -9.53 -11.44
CA VAL A 74 12.33 -8.38 -12.33
C VAL A 74 13.07 -8.82 -13.58
N GLU A 75 12.56 -8.42 -14.74
CA GLU A 75 13.21 -8.62 -16.03
C GLU A 75 13.51 -7.27 -16.67
N TYR A 76 14.69 -7.13 -17.25
CA TYR A 76 15.15 -5.98 -18.01
C TYR A 76 15.59 -6.42 -19.41
N ASP A 77 15.95 -5.45 -20.24
CA ASP A 77 16.52 -5.71 -21.56
C ASP A 77 17.80 -6.57 -21.52
N CYS A 78 18.78 -6.22 -20.67
CA CYS A 78 20.07 -6.94 -20.56
C CYS A 78 20.31 -7.57 -19.18
N ALA A 79 19.27 -7.82 -18.38
CA ALA A 79 19.44 -8.28 -17.02
C ALA A 79 18.15 -8.91 -16.48
N HIS A 80 18.25 -9.56 -15.33
CA HIS A 80 17.12 -9.90 -14.47
C HIS A 80 17.46 -9.64 -12.99
N GLY A 81 16.50 -9.83 -12.11
CA GLY A 81 16.69 -9.63 -10.69
C GLY A 81 15.58 -10.16 -9.81
N THR A 82 15.79 -10.07 -8.50
CA THR A 82 14.81 -10.44 -7.47
C THR A 82 14.62 -9.32 -6.48
N ILE A 83 13.40 -9.17 -5.97
CA ILE A 83 13.12 -8.41 -4.75
C ILE A 83 12.83 -9.43 -3.65
N ASP A 84 13.61 -9.40 -2.58
CA ASP A 84 13.69 -10.53 -1.63
C ASP A 84 12.60 -10.49 -0.55
N GLN A 85 11.79 -9.43 -0.55
CA GLN A 85 10.81 -9.15 0.49
C GLN A 85 9.51 -8.64 -0.11
N LYS A 86 8.39 -8.96 0.54
CA LYS A 86 7.06 -8.46 0.17
C LYS A 86 7.11 -6.94 0.03
N ILE A 87 6.59 -6.44 -1.09
CA ILE A 87 6.53 -5.00 -1.36
C ILE A 87 5.39 -4.42 -0.53
N VAL A 88 5.72 -3.76 0.57
CA VAL A 88 4.74 -3.07 1.44
C VAL A 88 5.13 -1.60 1.50
N PRO A 89 4.46 -0.73 0.74
CA PRO A 89 4.74 0.70 0.77
C PRO A 89 4.39 1.34 2.12
N ASP A 90 5.09 2.41 2.47
CA ASP A 90 4.77 3.26 3.62
C ASP A 90 3.48 4.06 3.41
N ALA A 91 3.07 4.85 4.41
CA ALA A 91 1.87 5.68 4.35
C ALA A 91 1.89 6.75 3.23
N ARG A 92 3.06 6.98 2.60
CA ARG A 92 3.24 7.88 1.47
C ARG A 92 3.47 7.11 0.16
N GLY A 93 3.18 5.81 0.14
CA GLY A 93 3.33 4.95 -1.04
C GLY A 93 4.78 4.57 -1.37
N ARG A 94 5.77 4.89 -0.52
CA ARG A 94 7.19 4.60 -0.83
C ARG A 94 7.66 3.28 -0.27
N PHE A 95 8.57 2.63 -0.96
CA PHE A 95 9.25 1.42 -0.49
C PHE A 95 10.76 1.49 -0.77
N ASP A 96 11.52 0.70 -0.02
CA ASP A 96 12.98 0.63 -0.13
C ASP A 96 13.48 -0.76 0.26
N LEU A 97 13.64 -1.65 -0.73
CA LEU A 97 13.80 -3.09 -0.54
C LEU A 97 15.15 -3.58 -1.06
N ARG A 98 15.60 -4.70 -0.52
CA ARG A 98 16.81 -5.40 -0.97
C ARG A 98 16.45 -6.46 -2.02
N GLY A 99 17.44 -6.79 -2.82
CA GLY A 99 17.31 -7.80 -3.85
C GLY A 99 18.62 -8.12 -4.53
N THR A 100 18.52 -8.79 -5.67
CA THR A 100 19.66 -9.16 -6.51
C THR A 100 19.45 -8.64 -7.93
N HIS A 101 20.53 -8.21 -8.58
CA HIS A 101 20.61 -7.85 -9.99
C HIS A 101 21.63 -8.75 -10.66
N VAL A 102 21.25 -9.40 -11.75
CA VAL A 102 22.12 -10.28 -12.54
C VAL A 102 22.20 -9.72 -13.94
N ARG A 103 23.40 -9.32 -14.37
CA ARG A 103 23.63 -8.90 -15.75
C ARG A 103 23.61 -10.12 -16.66
N GLU A 104 22.94 -9.97 -17.79
CA GLU A 104 22.91 -10.96 -18.86
C GLU A 104 23.81 -10.52 -20.01
N HIS A 105 24.18 -11.49 -20.84
CA HIS A 105 24.96 -11.28 -22.04
C HIS A 105 24.27 -11.94 -23.24
N GLY A 106 24.63 -11.50 -24.44
CA GLY A 106 24.20 -12.14 -25.68
C GLY A 106 24.73 -13.57 -25.81
N GLY A 107 23.94 -14.44 -26.44
CA GLY A 107 24.29 -15.83 -26.73
C GLY A 107 23.93 -16.84 -25.63
N PRO A 108 24.23 -18.12 -25.84
CA PRO A 108 23.85 -19.18 -24.90
C PRO A 108 24.63 -19.08 -23.58
N VAL A 109 23.94 -19.17 -22.45
CA VAL A 109 24.54 -19.33 -21.12
C VAL A 109 25.16 -20.72 -21.01
N ARG A 110 26.42 -20.81 -20.54
CA ARG A 110 27.09 -22.11 -20.33
C ARG A 110 26.71 -22.70 -18.96
N ARG A 111 26.78 -24.04 -18.84
CA ARG A 111 26.45 -24.71 -17.57
C ARG A 111 27.41 -24.40 -16.42
N ASP A 112 28.66 -24.07 -16.74
CA ASP A 112 29.74 -23.74 -15.81
C ASP A 112 29.97 -22.23 -15.67
N GLU A 113 29.11 -21.43 -16.29
CA GLU A 113 29.20 -19.98 -16.22
C GLU A 113 28.78 -19.47 -14.83
N THR A 114 29.59 -18.58 -14.28
CA THR A 114 29.24 -17.88 -13.04
C THR A 114 28.43 -16.64 -13.41
N PRO A 115 27.19 -16.50 -12.92
CA PRO A 115 26.37 -15.32 -13.19
C PRO A 115 27.04 -14.05 -12.67
N ASP A 116 26.93 -12.98 -13.45
CA ASP A 116 27.39 -11.64 -13.08
C ASP A 116 26.38 -10.98 -12.12
N SER A 117 26.39 -11.45 -10.88
CA SER A 117 25.38 -11.16 -9.85
C SER A 117 25.87 -10.12 -8.85
N HIS A 118 25.03 -9.12 -8.60
CA HIS A 118 25.26 -8.01 -7.68
C HIS A 118 24.09 -7.84 -6.69
N PRO A 119 24.37 -7.46 -5.42
CA PRO A 119 23.30 -7.05 -4.52
C PRO A 119 22.66 -5.75 -5.03
N ALA A 120 21.34 -5.62 -4.94
CA ALA A 120 20.60 -4.48 -5.46
C ALA A 120 19.66 -3.87 -4.41
N ARG A 121 19.41 -2.57 -4.56
CA ARG A 121 18.38 -1.83 -3.84
C ARG A 121 17.30 -1.37 -4.81
N PHE A 122 16.06 -1.61 -4.42
CA PHE A 122 14.85 -1.28 -5.15
C PHE A 122 14.09 -0.22 -4.37
N THR A 123 14.21 1.02 -4.80
CA THR A 123 13.48 2.16 -4.21
C THR A 123 12.36 2.57 -5.12
N GLY A 124 11.21 2.90 -4.57
CA GLY A 124 10.11 3.32 -5.43
C GLY A 124 8.94 3.93 -4.69
N GLU A 125 7.95 4.31 -5.47
CA GLU A 125 6.69 4.88 -5.03
C GLU A 125 5.55 4.26 -5.84
N ILE A 126 4.47 3.88 -5.16
CA ILE A 126 3.23 3.41 -5.78
C ILE A 126 2.16 4.48 -5.57
N LYS A 127 1.56 4.91 -6.68
CA LYS A 127 0.39 5.79 -6.72
C LYS A 127 -0.66 5.12 -7.59
N ASP A 128 -1.79 4.78 -6.99
CA ASP A 128 -2.85 4.01 -7.63
C ASP A 128 -2.29 2.73 -8.26
N ASN A 129 -2.44 2.56 -9.59
CA ASN A 129 -1.92 1.43 -10.34
C ASN A 129 -0.56 1.68 -11.01
N THR A 130 0.14 2.76 -10.63
CA THR A 130 1.42 3.16 -11.22
C THR A 130 2.54 3.06 -10.19
N MET A 131 3.65 2.46 -10.57
CA MET A 131 4.86 2.32 -9.76
C MET A 131 6.00 3.06 -10.46
N THR A 132 6.68 3.97 -9.76
CA THR A 132 8.01 4.42 -10.15
C THR A 132 9.03 3.61 -9.37
N LEU A 133 9.96 2.96 -10.07
CA LEU A 133 10.96 2.08 -9.48
C LEU A 133 12.36 2.47 -9.95
N THR A 134 13.25 2.75 -9.01
CA THR A 134 14.69 2.93 -9.22
C THR A 134 15.44 1.72 -8.70
N VAL A 135 16.39 1.24 -9.50
CA VAL A 135 17.22 0.08 -9.17
C VAL A 135 18.69 0.51 -9.12
N THR A 136 19.36 0.20 -8.01
CA THR A 136 20.77 0.56 -7.78
C THR A 136 21.54 -0.64 -7.29
N GLN A 137 22.70 -0.93 -7.88
CA GLN A 137 23.65 -1.91 -7.39
C GLN A 137 24.22 -1.43 -6.05
N SER A 138 24.10 -2.24 -4.99
CA SER A 138 24.41 -1.83 -3.61
C SER A 138 25.91 -1.80 -3.32
N ASP A 139 26.70 -2.58 -4.04
CA ASP A 139 28.16 -2.68 -3.95
C ASP A 139 28.87 -1.56 -4.73
N THR A 140 28.44 -1.28 -5.96
CA THR A 140 29.05 -0.25 -6.82
C THR A 140 28.40 1.13 -6.71
N LYS A 141 27.17 1.20 -6.18
CA LYS A 141 26.30 2.40 -6.18
C LYS A 141 25.88 2.87 -7.58
N GLU A 142 26.08 2.04 -8.60
CA GLU A 142 25.63 2.32 -9.95
C GLU A 142 24.11 2.17 -10.05
N THR A 143 23.45 3.16 -10.66
CA THR A 143 22.02 3.09 -10.96
C THR A 143 21.82 2.30 -12.25
N VAL A 144 21.10 1.18 -12.16
CA VAL A 144 20.71 0.36 -13.31
C VAL A 144 19.65 1.11 -14.15
N GLY A 145 18.69 1.76 -13.49
CA GLY A 145 17.68 2.56 -14.17
C GLY A 145 16.57 3.04 -13.24
N THR A 146 15.72 3.92 -13.78
CA THR A 146 14.45 4.33 -13.18
C THR A 146 13.35 4.08 -14.20
N PHE A 147 12.33 3.35 -13.77
CA PHE A 147 11.27 2.85 -14.64
C PHE A 147 9.90 3.24 -14.11
N THR A 148 8.94 3.33 -15.02
CA THR A 148 7.52 3.46 -14.70
C THR A 148 6.82 2.17 -15.09
N LEU A 149 6.15 1.53 -14.14
CA LEU A 149 5.38 0.31 -14.35
C LEU A 149 3.92 0.55 -14.05
N VAL A 150 3.03 -0.10 -14.80
CA VAL A 150 1.59 -0.06 -14.58
C VAL A 150 1.09 -1.48 -14.31
N TYR A 151 0.26 -1.63 -13.27
CA TYR A 151 -0.33 -2.92 -12.94
C TYR A 151 -1.18 -3.46 -14.10
N GLY A 152 -0.95 -4.72 -14.48
CA GLY A 152 -1.65 -5.40 -15.57
C GLY A 152 -1.25 -4.96 -16.98
N GLN A 153 -0.34 -3.99 -17.13
CA GLN A 153 0.17 -3.59 -18.44
C GLN A 153 1.14 -4.65 -18.98
N GLN A 154 1.09 -4.89 -20.30
CA GLN A 154 2.07 -5.74 -20.97
C GLN A 154 3.46 -5.10 -20.91
N PRO A 155 4.52 -5.83 -20.50
CA PRO A 155 5.88 -5.32 -20.52
C PRO A 155 6.43 -5.21 -21.94
N HIS A 156 7.21 -4.15 -22.20
CA HIS A 156 7.88 -3.92 -23.48
C HIS A 156 9.39 -4.13 -23.28
N LEU A 157 9.86 -5.36 -23.47
CA LEU A 157 11.26 -5.75 -23.32
C LEU A 157 11.95 -5.92 -24.68
N MET A 158 13.18 -5.43 -24.78
CA MET A 158 14.05 -5.61 -25.93
C MET A 158 15.34 -6.28 -25.49
N LYS A 159 15.37 -7.63 -25.56
CA LYS A 159 16.51 -8.39 -25.06
C LYS A 159 17.80 -8.04 -25.82
N CYS A 160 18.88 -7.95 -25.05
CA CYS A 160 20.17 -7.54 -25.59
C CYS A 160 20.79 -8.60 -26.50
N ARG A 161 21.61 -8.12 -27.45
CA ARG A 161 22.22 -8.94 -28.51
C ARG A 161 23.54 -9.55 -28.08
#